data_AF-A0A8T6NP44-F1
#
_entry.id   AF-A0A8T6NP44-F1
#
_cell.length_a   1.000
_cell.length_b   1.000
_cell.length_c   1.000
_cell.angle_alpha   90.00
_cell.angle_beta   90.00
_cell.angle_gamma   90.00
#
_symmetry.space_group_name_H-M   'P 1'
#
loop_
_entity.id
_entity.type
_entity.pdbx_description
1 polymer ?
#
loop_
_entity_poly.entity_id
_entity_poly.type
_entity_poly.pdbx_seq_one_letter_code
_entity_poly.pdbx_strand_id
1 'polypeptide(L)'
;MAKRAATTSPGLIKLLRRMTIFQMFLIALVATVVTFILLLVGFPWVAGIVGAEVDTEIWALLEGFVSVLTASLVIGGGLFALAEYIEAEDARRKADAQNSFAQFERIFEQLMRPDDIAARRWILQHIREHDPEVETQAEWIAATRAVIFPPDGSPSEGRRHIKQMLNTFDYLGFVALNYWQSAELERLTEWMSPSIAKVWRRIGPYIEWEAERRREPDFYLSAREWGQHCIAWRRKADFPEPVFVEDAL
;
A
#
# COMPACT_ATOMS: atom_id res chain seq x y z
N MET A 1 10.82 47.54 -8.25
CA MET A 1 11.17 46.69 -9.42
C MET A 1 10.37 45.39 -9.33
N ALA A 2 9.28 45.27 -10.10
CA ALA A 2 8.43 44.09 -10.11
C ALA A 2 8.89 43.10 -11.19
N LYS A 3 9.26 41.87 -10.81
CA LYS A 3 9.50 40.75 -11.73
C LYS A 3 8.17 40.37 -12.39
N ARG A 4 8.02 40.65 -13.69
CA ARG A 4 6.95 40.07 -14.51
C ARG A 4 7.23 38.57 -14.66
N ALA A 5 6.43 37.74 -13.98
CA ALA A 5 6.38 36.31 -14.26
C ALA A 5 5.84 36.11 -15.67
N ALA A 6 6.57 35.39 -16.51
CA ALA A 6 6.12 35.01 -17.83
C ALA A 6 4.86 34.14 -17.69
N THR A 7 3.72 34.68 -18.11
CA THR A 7 2.46 33.94 -18.21
C THR A 7 2.58 32.93 -19.35
N THR A 8 3.03 31.73 -19.06
CA THR A 8 2.91 30.60 -19.98
C THR A 8 1.43 30.37 -20.28
N SER A 9 1.07 30.42 -21.55
CA SER A 9 -0.31 30.27 -22.03
C SER A 9 -0.93 28.97 -21.50
N PRO A 10 -2.08 29.03 -20.80
CA PRO A 10 -2.74 27.85 -20.23
C PRO A 10 -3.16 26.82 -21.29
N GLY A 11 -3.28 27.23 -22.56
CA GLY A 11 -3.56 26.32 -23.68
C GLY A 11 -2.37 25.43 -24.05
N LEU A 12 -1.15 25.96 -23.96
CA LEU A 12 0.06 25.25 -24.37
C LEU A 12 0.42 24.14 -23.39
N ILE A 13 0.25 24.40 -22.09
CA ILE A 13 0.43 23.41 -21.01
C ILE A 13 -0.59 22.27 -21.15
N LYS A 14 -1.85 22.58 -21.45
CA LYS A 14 -2.92 21.58 -21.64
C LYS A 14 -2.68 20.71 -22.89
N LEU A 15 -2.08 21.29 -23.93
CA LEU A 15 -1.73 20.56 -25.15
C LEU A 15 -0.55 19.62 -24.90
N LEU A 16 0.52 20.09 -24.25
CA LEU A 16 1.69 19.27 -23.87
C LEU A 16 1.29 18.08 -22.99
N ARG A 17 0.37 18.27 -22.04
CA ARG A 17 -0.10 17.20 -21.14
C ARG A 17 -0.91 16.11 -21.83
N ARG A 18 -1.42 16.36 -23.05
CA ARG A 18 -2.19 15.40 -23.85
C ARG A 18 -1.33 14.60 -24.82
N MET A 19 -0.09 15.01 -25.06
CA MET A 19 0.77 14.34 -26.02
C MET A 19 1.39 13.09 -25.40
N THR A 20 1.38 11.99 -26.14
CA THR A 20 2.07 10.77 -25.70
C THR A 20 3.58 10.96 -25.79
N ILE A 21 4.35 10.21 -25.00
CA ILE A 21 5.84 10.27 -24.97
C ILE A 21 6.42 10.17 -26.39
N PHE A 22 5.83 9.32 -27.24
CA PHE A 22 6.23 9.17 -28.65
C PHE A 22 6.08 10.47 -29.47
N GLN A 23 5.02 11.24 -29.24
CA GLN A 23 4.79 12.50 -29.96
C GLN A 23 5.75 13.60 -29.50
N MET A 24 6.08 13.65 -28.20
CA MET A 24 7.08 14.59 -27.69
C MET A 24 8.47 14.26 -28.27
N PHE A 25 8.82 12.97 -28.31
CA PHE A 25 10.05 12.50 -28.96
C PHE A 25 10.08 12.88 -30.44
N LEU A 26 8.98 12.67 -31.17
CA LEU A 26 8.90 13.01 -32.59
C LEU A 26 9.06 14.52 -32.84
N ILE A 27 8.45 15.37 -32.00
CA ILE A 27 8.62 16.83 -32.09
C ILE A 27 10.07 17.22 -31.82
N ALA A 28 10.68 16.67 -30.77
CA ALA A 28 12.08 16.96 -30.44
C ALA A 28 13.03 16.53 -31.57
N LEU A 29 12.77 15.36 -32.18
CA LEU A 29 13.52 14.86 -33.33
C LEU A 29 13.38 15.78 -34.53
N VAL A 30 12.14 16.14 -34.91
CA VAL A 30 11.86 17.04 -36.04
C VAL A 30 12.49 18.42 -35.81
N ALA A 31 12.36 18.98 -34.60
CA ALA A 31 12.96 20.26 -34.24
C ALA A 31 14.49 20.22 -34.35
N THR A 32 15.12 19.12 -33.92
CA THR A 32 16.57 18.91 -34.04
C THR A 32 17.00 18.84 -35.51
N VAL A 33 16.30 18.05 -36.33
CA VAL A 33 16.58 17.92 -37.77
C VAL A 33 16.41 19.25 -38.49
N VAL A 34 15.32 19.98 -38.23
CA VAL A 34 15.07 21.29 -38.83
C VAL A 34 16.14 22.30 -38.41
N THR A 35 16.50 22.34 -37.13
CA THR A 35 17.56 23.23 -36.64
C THR A 35 18.91 22.91 -37.30
N PHE A 36 19.22 21.63 -37.47
CA PHE A 36 20.43 21.19 -38.16
C PHE A 36 20.45 21.60 -39.64
N ILE A 37 19.34 21.42 -40.38
CA ILE A 37 19.21 21.88 -41.77
C ILE A 37 19.35 23.41 -41.86
N LEU A 38 18.70 24.14 -40.94
CA LEU A 38 18.79 25.60 -40.89
C LEU A 38 20.22 26.08 -40.61
N LEU A 39 20.96 25.38 -39.76
CA LEU A 39 22.38 25.67 -39.54
C LEU A 39 23.20 25.39 -40.80
N LEU A 40 23.02 24.24 -41.45
CA LEU A 40 23.73 23.88 -42.69
C LEU A 40 23.51 24.89 -43.82
N VAL A 41 22.27 25.36 -43.99
CA VAL A 41 21.90 26.30 -45.05
C VAL A 41 22.19 27.75 -44.67
N GLY A 42 21.96 28.12 -43.41
CA GLY A 42 22.15 29.49 -42.92
C GLY A 42 23.61 29.86 -42.71
N PHE A 43 24.46 28.90 -42.37
CA PHE A 43 25.87 29.15 -42.07
C PHE A 43 26.67 29.72 -43.27
N PRO A 44 26.59 29.16 -44.49
CA PRO A 44 27.21 29.77 -45.67
C PRO A 44 26.72 31.19 -45.95
N TRP A 45 25.42 31.45 -45.70
CA TRP A 45 24.81 32.76 -45.92
C TRP A 45 25.35 33.80 -44.92
N VAL A 46 25.47 33.42 -43.65
CA VAL A 46 26.07 34.26 -42.60
C VAL A 46 27.55 34.51 -42.87
N ALA A 47 28.31 33.48 -43.26
CA ALA A 47 29.73 33.61 -43.62
C ALA A 47 29.92 34.63 -44.77
N GLY A 48 29.06 34.58 -45.78
CA GLY A 48 29.05 35.54 -46.88
C GLY A 48 28.77 36.99 -46.46
N ILE A 49 27.90 37.20 -45.47
CA ILE A 49 27.60 38.56 -44.94
C ILE A 49 28.78 39.12 -44.14
N VAL A 50 29.46 38.28 -43.38
CA VAL A 50 30.60 38.69 -42.54
C VAL A 50 31.88 38.90 -43.39
N GLY A 51 31.85 38.55 -44.67
CA GLY A 51 32.97 38.73 -45.59
C GLY A 51 34.11 37.74 -45.35
N ALA A 52 33.83 36.62 -44.69
CA ALA A 52 34.81 35.57 -44.44
C ALA A 52 34.89 34.65 -45.66
N GLU A 53 36.08 34.48 -46.24
CA GLU A 53 36.30 33.44 -47.25
C GLU A 53 36.08 32.07 -46.60
N VAL A 54 35.25 31.23 -47.22
CA VAL A 54 34.92 29.89 -46.73
C VAL A 54 36.15 28.99 -46.87
N ASP A 55 37.09 29.12 -45.94
CA ASP A 55 38.27 28.27 -45.80
C ASP A 55 37.99 27.12 -44.82
N THR A 56 38.88 26.13 -44.82
CA THR A 56 38.94 24.97 -43.93
C THR A 56 38.82 25.32 -42.44
N GLU A 57 39.32 26.50 -42.00
CA GLU A 57 39.17 26.96 -40.60
C GLU A 57 37.71 27.22 -40.19
N ILE A 58 36.88 27.73 -41.11
CA ILE A 58 35.46 28.01 -40.83
C ILE A 58 34.67 26.69 -40.68
N TRP A 59 35.05 25.66 -41.42
CA TRP A 59 34.48 24.32 -41.29
C TRP A 59 34.81 23.68 -39.93
N ALA A 60 36.04 23.87 -39.42
CA ALA A 60 36.43 23.39 -38.10
C ALA A 60 35.63 24.06 -36.97
N LEU A 61 35.30 25.36 -37.11
CA LEU A 61 34.43 26.06 -36.16
C LEU A 61 32.99 25.51 -36.15
N LEU A 62 32.45 25.15 -37.32
CA LEU A 62 31.12 24.53 -37.43
C LEU A 62 31.09 23.16 -36.75
N GLU A 63 32.13 22.33 -36.95
CA GLU A 63 32.27 21.03 -36.27
C GLU A 63 32.27 21.18 -34.75
N GLY A 64 33.01 22.17 -34.22
CA GLY A 64 33.01 22.49 -32.80
C GLY A 64 31.62 22.89 -32.28
N PHE A 65 30.90 23.73 -33.02
CA PHE A 65 29.54 24.15 -32.66
C PHE A 65 28.54 22.99 -32.67
N VAL A 66 28.57 22.13 -33.71
CA VAL A 66 27.70 20.95 -33.82
C VAL A 66 27.98 19.97 -32.68
N SER A 67 29.25 19.79 -32.29
CA SER A 67 29.64 18.93 -31.17
C SER A 67 29.09 19.44 -29.83
N VAL A 68 29.20 20.74 -29.55
CA VAL A 68 28.64 21.36 -28.34
C VAL A 68 27.11 21.28 -28.34
N LEU A 69 26.47 21.50 -29.50
CA LEU A 69 25.02 21.40 -29.64
C LEU A 69 24.54 19.97 -29.37
N THR A 70 25.22 18.98 -29.95
CA THR A 70 24.91 17.56 -29.75
C THR A 70 25.11 17.15 -28.30
N ALA A 71 26.21 17.56 -27.68
CA ALA A 71 26.45 17.31 -26.25
C ALA A 71 25.36 17.96 -25.38
N SER A 72 24.96 19.19 -25.70
CA SER A 72 23.89 19.91 -25.00
C SER A 72 22.54 19.20 -25.13
N LEU A 73 22.23 18.65 -26.32
CA LEU A 73 21.02 17.87 -26.55
C LEU A 73 21.03 16.56 -25.77
N VAL A 74 22.16 15.85 -25.73
CA VAL A 74 22.31 14.60 -24.96
C VAL A 74 22.17 14.87 -23.46
N ILE A 75 22.85 15.90 -22.94
CA ILE A 75 22.76 16.29 -21.52
C ILE A 75 21.34 16.74 -21.19
N GLY A 76 20.73 17.59 -22.02
CA GLY A 76 19.37 18.07 -21.83
C GLY A 76 18.34 16.94 -21.85
N GLY A 77 18.46 16.01 -22.81
CA GLY A 77 17.62 14.81 -22.89
C GLY A 77 17.81 13.89 -21.68
N GLY A 78 19.05 13.71 -21.22
CA GLY A 78 19.36 12.94 -20.00
C GLY A 78 18.75 13.54 -18.74
N LEU A 79 18.87 14.86 -18.55
CA LEU A 79 18.25 15.57 -17.43
C LEU A 79 16.71 15.49 -17.48
N PHE A 80 16.12 15.59 -18.67
CA PHE A 80 14.68 15.44 -18.86
C PHE A 80 14.21 14.01 -18.52
N ALA A 81 14.90 12.99 -19.02
CA ALA A 81 14.58 11.60 -18.71
C ALA A 81 14.70 11.29 -17.21
N LEU A 82 15.70 11.88 -16.54
CA LEU A 82 15.84 11.77 -15.08
C LEU A 82 14.68 12.45 -14.35
N ALA A 83 14.26 13.65 -14.78
CA ALA A 83 13.12 14.34 -14.20
C ALA A 83 11.82 13.55 -14.36
N GLU A 84 11.55 13.01 -15.55
CA GLU A 84 10.38 12.14 -15.79
C GLU A 84 10.44 10.87 -14.95
N TYR A 85 11.62 10.26 -14.79
CA TYR A 85 11.79 9.09 -13.93
C TYR A 85 11.44 9.40 -12.48
N ILE A 86 11.93 10.52 -11.93
CA ILE A 86 11.61 10.96 -10.56
C ILE A 86 10.12 11.22 -10.40
N GLU A 87 9.49 11.93 -11.34
CA GLU A 87 8.05 12.21 -11.30
C GLU A 87 7.21 10.93 -11.40
N ALA A 88 7.60 9.99 -12.26
CA ALA A 88 6.92 8.71 -12.42
C ALA A 88 7.05 7.84 -11.17
N GLU A 89 8.22 7.81 -10.55
CA GLU A 89 8.47 7.10 -9.30
C GLU A 89 7.67 7.70 -8.14
N ASP A 90 7.63 9.03 -8.02
CA ASP A 90 6.79 9.72 -7.03
C ASP A 90 5.29 9.47 -7.25
N ALA A 91 4.84 9.43 -8.50
CA ALA A 91 3.47 9.09 -8.84
C ALA A 91 3.12 7.65 -8.45
N ARG A 92 4.02 6.69 -8.71
CA ARG A 92 3.86 5.29 -8.28
C ARG A 92 3.79 5.18 -6.77
N ARG A 93 4.72 5.78 -6.04
CA ARG A 93 4.71 5.78 -4.57
C ARG A 93 3.43 6.36 -3.99
N LYS A 94 2.90 7.44 -4.57
CA LYS A 94 1.62 8.02 -4.14
C LYS A 94 0.45 7.09 -4.44
N ALA A 95 0.42 6.47 -5.62
CA ALA A 95 -0.61 5.51 -5.98
C ALA A 95 -0.59 4.27 -5.07
N ASP A 96 0.60 3.75 -4.78
CA ASP A 96 0.78 2.62 -3.87
C ASP A 96 0.33 2.98 -2.45
N ALA A 97 0.74 4.15 -1.93
CA ALA A 97 0.29 4.63 -0.62
C ALA A 97 -1.25 4.80 -0.55
N GLN A 98 -1.89 5.31 -1.61
CA GLN A 98 -3.34 5.43 -1.69
C GLN A 98 -4.03 4.05 -1.73
N ASN A 99 -3.47 3.10 -2.49
CA ASN A 99 -3.99 1.75 -2.56
C ASN A 99 -3.87 1.04 -1.22
N SER A 100 -2.73 1.16 -0.53
CA SER A 100 -2.55 0.62 0.82
C SER A 100 -3.56 1.25 1.78
N PHE A 101 -3.69 2.59 1.79
CA PHE A 101 -4.68 3.29 2.64
C PHE A 101 -6.12 2.85 2.38
N ALA A 102 -6.53 2.69 1.13
CA ALA A 102 -7.87 2.20 0.80
C ALA A 102 -8.11 0.76 1.29
N GLN A 103 -7.07 -0.09 1.31
CA GLN A 103 -7.18 -1.42 1.89
C GLN A 103 -7.29 -1.36 3.43
N PHE A 104 -6.52 -0.48 4.08
CA PHE A 104 -6.62 -0.22 5.52
C PHE A 104 -8.03 0.23 5.91
N GLU A 105 -8.60 1.18 5.17
CA GLU A 105 -9.95 1.71 5.40
C GLU A 105 -11.00 0.60 5.33
N ARG A 106 -10.98 -0.24 4.30
CA ARG A 106 -11.91 -1.38 4.17
C ARG A 106 -11.80 -2.36 5.32
N ILE A 107 -10.58 -2.69 5.75
CA ILE A 107 -10.36 -3.56 6.90
C ILE A 107 -10.90 -2.93 8.18
N PHE A 108 -10.64 -1.65 8.38
CA PHE A 108 -11.15 -0.93 9.54
C PHE A 108 -12.66 -0.89 9.56
N GLU A 109 -13.29 -0.53 8.45
CA GLU A 109 -14.73 -0.53 8.29
C GLU A 109 -15.32 -1.89 8.63
N GLN A 110 -14.72 -2.98 8.12
CA GLN A 110 -15.13 -4.35 8.45
C GLN A 110 -15.02 -4.63 9.95
N LEU A 111 -13.87 -4.31 10.57
CA LEU A 111 -13.67 -4.53 12.00
C LEU A 111 -14.63 -3.66 12.85
N MET A 112 -15.03 -2.50 12.36
CA MET A 112 -15.90 -1.55 13.07
C MET A 112 -17.38 -1.68 12.71
N ARG A 113 -17.78 -2.72 11.97
CA ARG A 113 -19.21 -2.98 11.75
C ARG A 113 -19.90 -3.17 13.10
N PRO A 114 -21.12 -2.63 13.29
CA PRO A 114 -21.86 -2.78 14.54
C PRO A 114 -22.01 -4.24 14.99
N ASP A 115 -22.25 -5.15 14.05
CA ASP A 115 -22.37 -6.59 14.33
C ASP A 115 -21.05 -7.22 14.77
N ASP A 116 -19.92 -6.82 14.17
CA ASP A 116 -18.60 -7.30 14.56
C ASP A 116 -18.18 -6.72 15.94
N ILE A 117 -18.53 -5.47 16.24
CA ILE A 117 -18.35 -4.88 17.58
C ILE A 117 -19.18 -5.64 18.62
N ALA A 118 -20.46 -5.89 18.32
CA ALA A 118 -21.35 -6.62 19.21
C ALA A 118 -20.87 -8.05 19.46
N ALA A 119 -20.41 -8.74 18.41
CA ALA A 119 -19.85 -10.09 18.51
C ALA A 119 -18.58 -10.12 19.37
N ARG A 120 -17.65 -9.17 19.18
CA ARG A 120 -16.49 -9.04 20.07
C ARG A 120 -16.90 -8.81 21.51
N ARG A 121 -17.79 -7.84 21.77
CA ARG A 121 -18.24 -7.51 23.12
C ARG A 121 -18.88 -8.72 23.79
N TRP A 122 -19.75 -9.44 23.07
CA TRP A 122 -20.38 -10.65 23.58
C TRP A 122 -19.35 -11.71 23.95
N ILE A 123 -18.36 -11.98 23.07
CA ILE A 123 -17.30 -12.95 23.36
C ILE A 123 -16.49 -12.56 24.60
N LEU A 124 -16.11 -11.27 24.70
CA LEU A 124 -15.32 -10.78 25.82
C LEU A 124 -16.06 -10.90 27.17
N GLN A 125 -17.38 -10.74 27.16
CA GLN A 125 -18.25 -10.82 28.33
C GLN A 125 -18.59 -12.26 28.76
N HIS A 126 -18.76 -13.18 27.80
CA HIS A 126 -19.31 -14.51 28.08
C HIS A 126 -18.28 -15.64 28.03
N ILE A 127 -17.14 -15.44 27.37
CA ILE A 127 -16.08 -16.44 27.25
C ILE A 127 -14.86 -15.94 28.01
N ARG A 128 -14.53 -16.63 29.10
CA ARG A 128 -13.32 -16.35 29.88
C ARG A 128 -12.08 -16.93 29.19
N GLU A 129 -10.93 -16.31 29.43
CA GLU A 129 -9.65 -16.86 28.98
C GLU A 129 -9.35 -18.16 29.74
N HIS A 130 -8.72 -19.13 29.07
CA HIS A 130 -8.32 -20.39 29.68
C HIS A 130 -7.13 -20.15 30.61
N ASP A 131 -7.29 -20.51 31.88
CA ASP A 131 -6.25 -20.42 32.90
C ASP A 131 -5.79 -21.83 33.32
N PRO A 132 -4.61 -22.29 32.85
CA PRO A 132 -4.12 -23.64 33.15
C PRO A 132 -3.74 -23.84 34.63
N GLU A 133 -3.65 -22.77 35.43
CA GLU A 133 -3.38 -22.89 36.88
C GLU A 133 -4.67 -23.17 37.67
N VAL A 134 -5.83 -22.79 37.12
CA VAL A 134 -7.13 -22.86 37.82
C VAL A 134 -7.95 -24.05 37.35
N GLU A 135 -7.83 -24.46 36.08
CA GLU A 135 -8.65 -25.53 35.50
C GLU A 135 -7.92 -26.32 34.41
N THR A 136 -8.46 -27.49 34.08
CA THR A 136 -8.01 -28.25 32.92
C THR A 136 -8.62 -27.72 31.62
N GLN A 137 -7.92 -27.94 30.51
CA GLN A 137 -8.44 -27.58 29.18
C GLN A 137 -9.80 -28.24 28.88
N ALA A 138 -10.01 -29.48 29.33
CA ALA A 138 -11.28 -30.18 29.12
C ALA A 138 -12.45 -29.52 29.88
N GLU A 139 -12.23 -29.09 31.12
CA GLU A 139 -13.22 -28.36 31.92
C GLU A 139 -13.56 -27.01 31.31
N TRP A 140 -12.54 -26.25 30.89
CA TRP A 140 -12.72 -24.97 30.22
C TRP A 140 -13.49 -25.11 28.91
N ILE A 141 -13.14 -26.11 28.08
CA ILE A 141 -13.84 -26.41 26.81
C ILE A 141 -15.29 -26.76 27.10
N ALA A 142 -15.57 -27.59 28.11
CA ALA A 142 -16.94 -27.96 28.46
C ALA A 142 -17.77 -26.74 28.88
N ALA A 143 -17.22 -25.87 29.74
CA ALA A 143 -17.87 -24.63 30.17
C ALA A 143 -18.11 -23.68 28.98
N THR A 144 -17.08 -23.46 28.16
CA THR A 144 -17.15 -22.62 26.96
C THR A 144 -18.16 -23.16 25.97
N ARG A 145 -18.22 -24.48 25.75
CA ARG A 145 -19.19 -25.11 24.87
C ARG A 145 -20.62 -24.97 25.38
N ALA A 146 -20.87 -25.00 26.69
CA ALA A 146 -22.20 -24.77 27.25
C ALA A 146 -22.70 -23.34 26.98
N VAL A 147 -21.79 -22.36 26.98
CA VAL A 147 -22.07 -20.96 26.62
C VAL A 147 -22.33 -20.81 25.11
N ILE A 148 -21.57 -21.53 24.27
CA ILE A 148 -21.71 -21.48 22.81
C ILE A 148 -22.86 -22.35 22.31
N PHE A 149 -23.28 -23.37 23.03
CA PHE A 149 -24.36 -24.27 22.62
C PHE A 149 -25.23 -24.55 23.86
N PRO A 150 -26.22 -23.67 24.11
CA PRO A 150 -27.15 -23.86 25.21
C PRO A 150 -27.82 -25.24 25.12
N PRO A 151 -27.93 -25.98 26.24
CA PRO A 151 -28.47 -27.33 26.25
C PRO A 151 -29.98 -27.38 25.97
N ASP A 152 -30.67 -26.25 26.05
CA ASP A 152 -32.11 -26.11 25.80
C ASP A 152 -32.48 -26.13 24.30
N GLY A 153 -31.48 -26.17 23.41
CA GLY A 153 -31.68 -26.18 21.97
C GLY A 153 -32.13 -24.85 21.37
N SER A 154 -32.09 -23.77 22.15
CA SER A 154 -32.39 -22.41 21.68
C SER A 154 -31.39 -21.96 20.59
N PRO A 155 -31.76 -21.01 19.70
CA PRO A 155 -30.83 -20.43 18.75
C PRO A 155 -29.62 -19.87 19.48
N SER A 156 -28.46 -20.49 19.27
CA SER A 156 -27.26 -20.08 19.96
C SER A 156 -26.77 -18.72 19.45
N GLU A 157 -27.01 -17.69 20.26
CA GLU A 157 -26.40 -16.39 20.10
C GLU A 157 -24.86 -16.50 20.11
N GLY A 158 -24.29 -17.33 20.99
CA GLY A 158 -22.84 -17.51 21.09
C GLY A 158 -22.22 -18.10 19.83
N ARG A 159 -22.87 -19.09 19.21
CA ARG A 159 -22.45 -19.67 17.94
C ARG A 159 -22.44 -18.62 16.84
N ARG A 160 -23.46 -17.75 16.81
CA ARG A 160 -23.56 -16.66 15.82
C ARG A 160 -22.40 -15.68 15.98
N HIS A 161 -22.12 -15.20 17.20
CA HIS A 161 -21.04 -14.25 17.47
C HIS A 161 -19.65 -14.84 17.20
N ILE A 162 -19.40 -16.09 17.60
CA ILE A 162 -18.14 -16.78 17.27
C ILE A 162 -17.99 -16.90 15.76
N LYS A 163 -18.99 -17.43 15.05
CA LYS A 163 -18.92 -17.58 13.60
C LYS A 163 -18.67 -16.25 12.91
N GLN A 164 -19.35 -15.18 13.35
CA GLN A 164 -19.14 -13.83 12.83
C GLN A 164 -17.68 -13.40 13.00
N MET A 165 -17.14 -13.51 14.21
CA MET A 165 -15.75 -13.12 14.48
C MET A 165 -14.72 -13.97 13.74
N LEU A 166 -14.96 -15.28 13.63
CA LEU A 166 -14.07 -16.16 12.87
C LEU A 166 -14.07 -15.80 11.38
N ASN A 167 -15.24 -15.56 10.78
CA ASN A 167 -15.31 -15.13 9.39
C ASN A 167 -14.59 -13.78 9.18
N THR A 168 -14.75 -12.85 10.12
CA THR A 168 -14.04 -11.56 10.09
C THR A 168 -12.53 -11.79 10.21
N PHE A 169 -12.05 -12.57 11.18
CA PHE A 169 -10.63 -12.84 11.35
C PHE A 169 -10.01 -13.63 10.22
N ASP A 170 -10.77 -14.53 9.60
CA ASP A 170 -10.31 -15.33 8.46
C ASP A 170 -10.12 -14.46 7.23
N TYR A 171 -11.10 -13.59 6.94
CA TYR A 171 -10.97 -12.59 5.89
C TYR A 171 -9.78 -11.65 6.14
N LEU A 172 -9.66 -11.11 7.35
CA LEU A 172 -8.59 -10.20 7.72
C LEU A 172 -7.22 -10.88 7.64
N GLY A 173 -7.11 -12.11 8.15
CA GLY A 173 -5.90 -12.91 8.08
C GLY A 173 -5.53 -13.24 6.63
N PHE A 174 -6.50 -13.62 5.79
CA PHE A 174 -6.27 -13.90 4.39
C PHE A 174 -5.72 -12.66 3.68
N VAL A 175 -6.36 -11.49 3.84
CA VAL A 175 -5.86 -10.26 3.24
C VAL A 175 -4.47 -9.92 3.77
N ALA A 176 -4.27 -10.02 5.09
CA ALA A 176 -3.04 -9.57 5.70
C ALA A 176 -1.82 -10.43 5.41
N LEU A 177 -2.00 -11.75 5.40
CA LEU A 177 -0.91 -12.69 5.17
C LEU A 177 -0.53 -12.82 3.69
N ASN A 178 -1.43 -12.45 2.76
CA ASN A 178 -1.20 -12.63 1.32
C ASN A 178 -0.93 -11.33 0.55
N TYR A 179 -1.40 -10.17 1.02
CA TYR A 179 -1.38 -8.93 0.21
C TYR A 179 -0.55 -7.80 0.81
N TRP A 180 -0.21 -7.84 2.10
CA TRP A 180 0.66 -6.81 2.68
C TRP A 180 2.12 -7.21 2.70
N GLN A 181 2.98 -6.23 2.39
CA GLN A 181 4.41 -6.36 2.59
C GLN A 181 4.73 -6.32 4.10
N SER A 182 5.85 -6.91 4.51
CA SER A 182 6.21 -7.03 5.93
C SER A 182 6.17 -5.71 6.71
N ALA A 183 6.66 -4.61 6.11
CA ALA A 183 6.65 -3.29 6.75
C ALA A 183 5.23 -2.70 6.93
N GLU A 184 4.32 -2.97 5.99
CA GLU A 184 2.92 -2.52 6.08
C GLU A 184 2.13 -3.40 7.05
N LEU A 185 2.40 -4.71 7.02
CA LEU A 185 1.84 -5.69 7.93
C LEU A 185 2.18 -5.33 9.38
N GLU A 186 3.42 -4.95 9.70
CA GLU A 186 3.77 -4.55 11.07
C GLU A 186 2.96 -3.36 11.58
N ARG A 187 2.75 -2.33 10.75
CA ARG A 187 1.93 -1.16 11.10
C ARG A 187 0.44 -1.52 11.23
N LEU A 188 -0.06 -2.40 10.36
CA LEU A 188 -1.41 -2.93 10.47
C LEU A 188 -1.60 -3.68 11.79
N THR A 189 -0.68 -4.59 12.09
CA THR A 189 -0.70 -5.42 13.30
C THR A 189 -0.64 -4.55 14.54
N GLU A 190 0.16 -3.47 14.56
CA GLU A 190 0.22 -2.54 15.69
C GLU A 190 -1.16 -2.04 16.10
N TRP A 191 -1.93 -1.59 15.10
CA TRP A 191 -3.21 -0.98 15.34
C TRP A 191 -4.35 -2.00 15.54
N MET A 192 -4.33 -3.14 14.85
CA MET A 192 -5.40 -4.15 14.93
C MET A 192 -5.22 -5.17 16.05
N SER A 193 -3.97 -5.46 16.43
CA SER A 193 -3.66 -6.51 17.39
C SER A 193 -4.39 -6.40 18.73
N PRO A 194 -4.66 -5.21 19.31
CA PRO A 194 -5.35 -5.14 20.60
C PRO A 194 -6.74 -5.78 20.56
N SER A 195 -7.51 -5.53 19.50
CA SER A 195 -8.88 -6.04 19.37
C SER A 195 -8.88 -7.52 19.01
N ILE A 196 -7.95 -7.94 18.15
CA ILE A 196 -7.87 -9.32 17.65
C ILE A 196 -7.31 -10.25 18.72
N ALA A 197 -6.20 -9.88 19.35
CA ALA A 197 -5.56 -10.70 20.38
C ALA A 197 -6.48 -10.95 21.59
N LYS A 198 -7.22 -9.93 22.05
CA LYS A 198 -8.21 -10.03 23.14
C LYS A 198 -9.26 -11.12 22.89
N VAL A 199 -9.80 -11.13 21.68
CA VAL A 199 -10.85 -12.08 21.29
C VAL A 199 -10.22 -13.45 21.03
N TRP A 200 -9.10 -13.49 20.33
CA TRP A 200 -8.43 -14.74 19.95
C TRP A 200 -7.96 -15.54 21.16
N ARG A 201 -7.52 -14.91 22.25
CA ARG A 201 -7.17 -15.63 23.49
C ARG A 201 -8.32 -16.41 24.12
N ARG A 202 -9.55 -15.90 23.96
CA ARG A 202 -10.77 -16.54 24.49
C ARG A 202 -11.29 -17.64 23.57
N ILE A 203 -11.29 -17.42 22.26
CA ILE A 203 -11.89 -18.39 21.34
C ILE A 203 -10.86 -19.36 20.73
N GLY A 204 -9.61 -18.94 20.58
CA GLY A 204 -8.54 -19.68 19.91
C GLY A 204 -8.38 -21.12 20.42
N PRO A 205 -8.20 -21.34 21.74
CA PRO A 205 -8.09 -22.70 22.28
C PRO A 205 -9.31 -23.58 21.98
N TYR A 206 -10.51 -23.00 21.93
CA TYR A 206 -11.74 -23.70 21.54
C TYR A 206 -11.75 -24.05 20.05
N ILE A 207 -11.24 -23.15 19.18
CA ILE A 207 -11.13 -23.41 17.74
C ILE A 207 -10.12 -24.50 17.44
N GLU A 208 -8.95 -24.50 18.11
CA GLU A 208 -7.95 -25.57 17.97
C GLU A 208 -8.56 -26.93 18.33
N TRP A 209 -9.23 -27.01 19.48
CA TRP A 209 -9.94 -28.23 19.89
C TRP A 209 -11.02 -28.65 18.89
N GLU A 210 -11.80 -27.71 18.35
CA GLU A 210 -12.86 -28.00 17.39
C GLU A 210 -12.29 -28.48 16.04
N ALA A 211 -11.17 -27.93 15.59
CA ALA A 211 -10.45 -28.36 14.40
C ALA A 211 -9.95 -29.81 14.54
N GLU A 212 -9.33 -30.14 15.68
CA GLU A 212 -8.90 -31.50 16.03
C GLU A 212 -10.08 -32.48 16.08
N ARG A 213 -11.17 -32.09 16.76
CA ARG A 213 -12.38 -32.91 16.89
C ARG A 213 -13.00 -33.24 15.53
N ARG A 214 -12.98 -32.28 14.59
CA ARG A 214 -13.49 -32.46 13.23
C ARG A 214 -12.51 -33.16 12.29
N ARG A 215 -11.23 -33.21 12.65
CA ARG A 215 -10.12 -33.62 11.77
C ARG A 215 -10.01 -32.72 10.52
N GLU A 216 -10.25 -31.42 10.72
CA GLU A 216 -10.19 -30.38 9.68
C GLU A 216 -9.03 -29.44 10.02
N PRO A 217 -7.78 -29.73 9.59
CA PRO A 217 -6.62 -28.93 9.96
C PRO A 217 -6.63 -27.52 9.37
N ASP A 218 -7.42 -27.30 8.31
CA ASP A 218 -7.64 -26.03 7.62
C ASP A 218 -8.79 -25.21 8.22
N PHE A 219 -9.47 -25.71 9.26
CA PHE A 219 -10.58 -25.03 9.93
C PHE A 219 -10.15 -23.65 10.44
N TYR A 220 -10.59 -22.59 9.74
CA TYR A 220 -10.24 -21.19 10.00
C TYR A 220 -8.72 -20.93 10.05
N LEU A 221 -7.97 -21.54 9.12
CA LEU A 221 -6.50 -21.43 9.07
C LEU A 221 -6.01 -19.98 9.11
N SER A 222 -6.56 -19.08 8.28
CA SER A 222 -6.11 -17.69 8.24
C SER A 222 -6.45 -16.93 9.52
N ALA A 223 -7.61 -17.20 10.13
CA ALA A 223 -7.94 -16.64 11.45
C ALA A 223 -6.96 -17.12 12.53
N ARG A 224 -6.54 -18.39 12.49
CA ARG A 224 -5.59 -18.98 13.44
C ARG A 224 -4.22 -18.33 13.33
N GLU A 225 -3.67 -18.30 12.14
CA GLU A 225 -2.37 -17.68 11.88
C GLU A 225 -2.38 -16.19 12.27
N TRP A 226 -3.45 -15.48 11.90
CA TRP A 226 -3.56 -14.05 12.19
C TRP A 226 -3.74 -13.73 13.68
N GLY A 227 -4.58 -14.50 14.37
CA GLY A 227 -4.77 -14.37 15.82
C GLY A 227 -3.48 -14.65 16.60
N GLN A 228 -2.76 -15.71 16.22
CA GLN A 228 -1.45 -16.04 16.80
C GLN A 228 -0.40 -14.97 16.50
N HIS A 229 -0.36 -14.46 15.26
CA HIS A 229 0.52 -13.36 14.86
C HIS A 229 0.28 -12.11 15.71
N CYS A 230 -0.98 -11.71 15.91
CA CYS A 230 -1.32 -10.56 16.75
C CYS A 230 -0.88 -10.75 18.21
N ILE A 231 -1.04 -11.95 18.79
CA ILE A 231 -0.57 -12.24 20.15
C ILE A 231 0.97 -12.18 20.22
N ALA A 232 1.66 -12.82 19.27
CA ALA A 232 3.11 -12.86 19.23
C ALA A 232 3.71 -11.45 19.06
N TRP A 233 3.11 -10.64 18.19
CA TRP A 233 3.51 -9.25 17.99
C TRP A 233 3.39 -8.43 19.27
N ARG A 234 2.27 -8.55 20.00
CA ARG A 234 2.07 -7.82 21.27
C ARG A 234 3.11 -8.20 22.34
N ARG A 235 3.43 -9.49 22.44
CA ARG A 235 4.48 -9.98 23.35
C ARG A 235 5.85 -9.43 22.97
N LYS A 236 6.17 -9.40 21.67
CA LYS A 236 7.44 -8.84 21.17
C LYS A 236 7.56 -7.33 21.44
N ALA A 237 6.45 -6.61 21.35
CA ALA A 237 6.41 -5.16 21.57
C ALA A 237 6.23 -4.75 23.04
N ASP A 238 6.29 -5.71 23.98
CA ASP A 238 6.15 -5.49 25.44
C ASP A 238 4.87 -4.70 25.82
N PHE A 239 3.79 -4.89 25.04
CA PHE A 239 2.51 -4.30 25.41
C PHE A 239 1.89 -5.06 26.57
N PRO A 240 1.26 -4.36 27.53
CA PRO A 240 0.59 -5.02 28.63
C PRO A 240 -0.48 -5.97 28.10
N GLU A 241 -0.62 -7.08 28.81
CA GLU A 241 -1.65 -8.06 28.51
C GLU A 241 -3.01 -7.35 28.63
N PRO A 242 -3.84 -7.41 27.58
CA PRO A 242 -5.10 -6.70 27.59
C PRO A 242 -6.02 -7.16 28.73
N VAL A 243 -6.23 -6.30 29.72
CA VAL A 243 -7.21 -6.53 30.79
C VAL A 243 -8.61 -6.22 30.27
N PHE A 244 -9.56 -7.12 30.52
CA PHE A 244 -10.98 -6.85 30.31
C PHE A 244 -11.50 -6.00 31.46
N VAL A 245 -12.16 -4.90 31.13
CA VAL A 245 -12.82 -4.03 32.11
C VAL A 245 -14.31 -4.14 31.80
N GLU A 246 -15.09 -4.67 32.75
CA GLU A 246 -16.53 -4.92 32.60
C GLU A 246 -17.31 -3.66 32.17
N ASP A 247 -16.82 -2.47 32.54
CA ASP A 247 -17.43 -1.15 32.27
C ASP A 247 -16.67 -0.28 31.25
N ALA A 248 -15.89 -0.87 30.33
CA ALA A 248 -15.27 -0.10 29.26
C ALA A 248 -16.32 0.29 28.19
N LEU A 249 -16.85 1.52 28.31
CA LEU A 249 -17.64 2.34 27.35
C LEU A 249 -18.44 1.61 26.25
#